data_AF-A0A1Q6YAR7-F1
#
_entry.id   AF-A0A1Q6YAR7-F1
#
_cell.length_a   1.000
_cell.length_b   1.000
_cell.length_c   1.000
_cell.angle_alpha   90.00
_cell.angle_beta   90.00
_cell.angle_gamma   90.00
#
_symmetry.space_group_name_H-M   'P 1'
#
loop_
_entity.id
_entity.type
_entity.pdbx_description
1 polymer ?
#
loop_
_entity_poly.entity_id
_entity_poly.type
_entity_poly.pdbx_seq_one_letter_code
_entity_poly.pdbx_strand_id
1 'polypeptide(L)'
;MPEELVLATPSCQDIAARGEATYGEKYCAELEKTSNGKFIAINVTNGDGTLADTGEDAVRLALEKDPSGFFHLMRVGHKAAFQAMEHELCPLKLDPL
;
A
#
# COMPACT_ATOMS: atom_id res chain seq x y z
N MET A 1 -2.00 35.48 6.70
CA MET A 1 -2.13 34.71 5.45
C MET A 1 -1.71 33.30 5.81
N PRO A 2 -2.60 32.29 5.81
CA PRO A 2 -2.18 30.95 6.20
C PRO A 2 -1.23 30.42 5.12
N GLU A 3 -0.18 29.77 5.58
CA GLU A 3 0.89 29.25 4.76
C GLU A 3 0.34 28.08 3.94
N GLU A 4 0.18 28.32 2.64
CA GLU A 4 -0.22 27.30 1.69
C GLU A 4 0.94 26.29 1.61
N LEU A 5 0.74 25.16 2.28
CA LEU A 5 1.67 24.04 2.34
C LEU A 5 1.84 23.48 0.92
N VAL A 6 2.78 24.05 0.17
CA VAL A 6 3.25 23.47 -1.10
C VAL A 6 3.83 22.10 -0.74
N LEU A 7 3.05 21.05 -0.97
CA LEU A 7 3.45 19.67 -0.71
C LEU A 7 4.66 19.37 -1.60
N ALA A 8 5.83 19.31 -0.98
CA ALA A 8 7.03 18.80 -1.64
C ALA A 8 6.72 17.40 -2.20
N THR A 9 7.21 17.12 -3.42
CA THR A 9 7.15 15.77 -4.00
C THR A 9 7.71 14.76 -2.98
N PRO A 10 6.94 13.76 -2.54
CA PRO A 10 7.39 12.82 -1.53
C PRO A 10 8.58 12.01 -2.06
N SER A 11 9.52 11.69 -1.17
CA SER A 11 10.65 10.83 -1.55
C SER A 11 10.16 9.40 -1.83
N CYS A 12 10.94 8.60 -2.56
CA CYS A 12 10.62 7.19 -2.76
C CYS A 12 10.52 6.43 -1.42
N GLN A 13 11.34 6.80 -0.42
CA GLN A 13 11.26 6.22 0.92
C GLN A 13 9.93 6.57 1.61
N ASP A 14 9.46 7.82 1.51
CA ASP A 14 8.17 8.23 2.08
C ASP A 14 7.00 7.50 1.43
N ILE A 15 7.04 7.35 0.10
CA ILE A 15 6.02 6.60 -0.65
C ILE A 15 6.00 5.14 -0.19
N ALA A 16 7.16 4.49 -0.09
CA ALA A 16 7.23 3.10 0.37
C ALA A 16 6.68 2.94 1.79
N ALA A 17 7.16 3.75 2.73
CA ALA A 17 6.74 3.66 4.13
C ALA A 17 5.23 3.87 4.32
N ARG A 18 4.65 4.88 3.65
CA ARG A 18 3.19 5.15 3.71
C ARG A 18 2.37 4.05 3.04
N GLY A 19 2.87 3.51 1.92
CA GLY A 19 2.23 2.41 1.22
C GLY A 19 2.17 1.14 2.05
N GLU A 20 3.30 0.76 2.67
CA GLU A 20 3.39 -0.41 3.55
C GLU A 20 2.50 -0.26 4.79
N ALA A 21 2.50 0.91 5.43
CA ALA A 21 1.60 1.21 6.55
C ALA A 21 0.13 1.05 6.14
N THR A 22 -0.27 1.67 5.02
CA THR A 22 -1.65 1.58 4.51
C THR A 22 -2.04 0.13 4.19
N TYR A 23 -1.12 -0.64 3.60
CA TYR A 23 -1.36 -2.06 3.33
C TYR A 23 -1.64 -2.84 4.61
N GLY A 24 -0.78 -2.69 5.62
CA GLY A 24 -0.93 -3.35 6.92
C GLY A 24 -2.25 -2.99 7.61
N GLU A 25 -2.62 -1.71 7.60
CA GLU A 25 -3.80 -1.20 8.31
C GLU A 25 -5.13 -1.54 7.60
N LYS A 26 -5.19 -1.45 6.27
CA LYS A 26 -6.45 -1.51 5.52
C LYS A 26 -6.66 -2.77 4.72
N TYR A 27 -5.59 -3.38 4.22
CA TYR A 27 -5.70 -4.34 3.12
C TYR A 27 -5.19 -5.74 3.48
N CYS A 28 -4.19 -5.84 4.35
CA CYS A 28 -3.47 -7.08 4.63
C CYS A 28 -4.41 -8.22 5.07
N ALA A 29 -5.23 -7.98 6.11
CA ALA A 29 -6.08 -9.00 6.71
C ALA A 29 -7.03 -9.71 5.71
N GLU A 30 -7.53 -8.99 4.71
CA GLU A 30 -8.46 -9.53 3.72
C GLU A 30 -7.78 -9.99 2.44
N LEU A 31 -6.81 -9.22 1.93
CA LEU A 31 -6.16 -9.53 0.66
C LEU A 31 -5.23 -10.73 0.77
N GLU A 32 -4.53 -10.93 1.89
CA GLU A 32 -3.69 -12.13 2.03
C GLU A 32 -4.51 -13.42 2.06
N LYS A 33 -5.77 -13.38 2.52
CA LYS A 33 -6.67 -14.54 2.51
C LYS A 33 -7.27 -14.81 1.13
N THR A 34 -7.67 -13.74 0.42
CA THR A 34 -8.53 -13.84 -0.76
C THR A 34 -7.79 -13.66 -2.09
N SER A 35 -6.63 -13.00 -2.06
CA SER A 35 -5.99 -12.41 -3.24
C SER A 35 -4.46 -12.58 -3.20
N ASN A 36 -3.97 -13.58 -2.47
CA ASN A 36 -2.54 -13.84 -2.34
C ASN A 36 -1.87 -13.98 -3.72
N GLY A 37 -0.70 -13.36 -3.89
CA GLY A 37 0.08 -13.40 -5.12
C GLY A 37 -0.34 -12.41 -6.21
N LYS A 38 -1.47 -11.70 -6.06
CA LYS A 38 -1.87 -10.55 -6.89
C LYS A 38 -1.04 -9.30 -6.53
N PHE A 39 -1.24 -8.22 -7.28
CA PHE A 39 -0.56 -6.94 -7.08
C PHE A 39 -1.55 -5.86 -6.66
N ILE A 40 -1.14 -5.03 -5.71
CA ILE A 40 -1.87 -3.84 -5.30
C ILE A 40 -1.00 -2.60 -5.49
N ALA A 41 -1.56 -1.57 -6.14
CA ALA A 41 -1.01 -0.23 -6.15
C ALA A 41 -1.81 0.63 -5.18
N ILE A 42 -1.14 1.22 -4.18
CA ILE A 42 -1.75 2.05 -3.14
C ILE A 42 -1.37 3.50 -3.37
N ASN A 43 -2.35 4.37 -3.56
CA ASN A 43 -2.15 5.82 -3.56
C ASN A 43 -1.83 6.28 -2.14
N VAL A 44 -0.62 6.80 -1.92
CA VAL A 44 -0.14 7.13 -0.57
C VAL A 44 -0.70 8.45 -0.02
N THR A 45 -1.46 9.18 -0.83
CA THR A 45 -2.10 10.45 -0.44
C THR A 45 -3.46 10.21 0.21
N ASN A 46 -4.28 9.32 -0.37
CA ASN A 46 -5.65 9.03 0.10
C ASN A 46 -5.83 7.61 0.65
N GLY A 47 -4.86 6.73 0.39
CA GLY A 47 -4.85 5.33 0.82
C GLY A 47 -5.73 4.41 0.00
N ASP A 48 -6.13 4.81 -1.22
CA ASP A 48 -6.89 3.96 -2.15
C ASP A 48 -6.01 2.92 -2.82
N GLY A 49 -6.48 1.67 -2.83
CA GLY A 49 -5.84 0.54 -3.48
C GLY A 49 -6.51 0.12 -4.80
N THR A 50 -5.71 -0.26 -5.79
CA THR A 50 -6.15 -0.97 -6.99
C THR A 50 -5.47 -2.33 -7.07
N LEU A 51 -6.27 -3.39 -7.13
CA LEU A 51 -5.81 -4.78 -7.17
C LEU A 51 -5.89 -5.32 -8.60
N ALA A 52 -4.85 -6.02 -9.06
CA ALA A 52 -4.84 -6.71 -10.34
C ALA A 52 -3.94 -7.96 -10.31
N ASP A 53 -4.04 -8.81 -11.33
CA ASP A 53 -3.21 -10.01 -11.46
C ASP A 53 -1.76 -9.69 -11.86
N THR A 54 -1.52 -8.51 -12.44
CA THR A 54 -0.18 -8.02 -12.81
C THR A 54 0.10 -6.66 -12.14
N GLY A 55 1.38 -6.36 -11.92
CA GLY A 55 1.77 -5.06 -11.37
C GLY A 55 1.46 -3.89 -12.32
N GLU A 56 1.60 -4.13 -13.62
CA GLU A 56 1.31 -3.15 -14.68
C GLU A 56 -0.17 -2.74 -14.67
N ASP A 57 -1.09 -3.71 -14.59
CA ASP A 57 -2.51 -3.43 -14.51
C ASP A 57 -2.90 -2.73 -13.21
N ALA A 58 -2.29 -3.11 -12.08
CA ALA A 58 -2.56 -2.46 -10.80
C ALA A 58 -2.22 -0.97 -10.86
N VAL A 59 -1.05 -0.61 -11.41
CA VAL A 59 -0.62 0.79 -11.59
C VAL A 59 -1.48 1.50 -12.64
N ARG A 60 -1.78 0.86 -13.78
CA ARG A 60 -2.65 1.44 -14.80
C ARG A 60 -4.02 1.82 -14.23
N LEU A 61 -4.66 0.92 -13.49
CA LEU A 61 -5.94 1.17 -12.82
C LEU A 61 -5.82 2.30 -11.78
N ALA A 62 -4.68 2.42 -11.11
CA ALA A 62 -4.44 3.48 -10.14
C ALA A 62 -4.33 4.86 -10.82
N LEU A 63 -3.57 4.92 -11.93
CA LEU A 63 -3.41 6.13 -12.74
C LEU A 63 -4.70 6.55 -13.46
N GLU A 64 -5.55 5.61 -13.84
CA GLU A 64 -6.89 5.90 -14.37
C GLU A 64 -7.77 6.62 -13.34
N LYS A 65 -7.59 6.33 -12.04
CA LYS A 65 -8.30 6.99 -10.94
C LYS A 65 -7.67 8.33 -10.54
N ASP A 66 -6.34 8.37 -10.46
CA ASP A 66 -5.58 9.57 -10.12
C ASP A 66 -4.29 9.65 -10.96
N PRO A 67 -4.31 10.35 -12.10
CA PRO A 67 -3.15 10.46 -13.00
C PRO A 67 -1.91 11.12 -12.39
N SER A 68 -2.09 11.87 -11.29
CA SER A 68 -1.05 12.59 -10.57
C SER A 68 -0.65 11.95 -9.24
N GLY A 69 -1.23 10.79 -8.92
CA GLY A 69 -1.04 10.12 -7.64
C GLY A 69 0.38 9.59 -7.46
N PHE A 70 0.78 9.47 -6.19
CA PHE A 70 1.99 8.76 -5.80
C PHE A 70 1.60 7.36 -5.32
N PHE A 71 2.15 6.33 -5.95
CA PHE A 71 1.73 4.96 -5.72
C PHE A 71 2.87 4.09 -5.18
N HIS A 72 2.55 3.31 -4.16
CA HIS A 72 3.38 2.18 -3.75
C HIS A 72 2.79 0.90 -4.35
N LEU A 73 3.57 0.23 -5.19
CA LEU A 73 3.20 -1.05 -5.80
C LEU A 73 3.84 -2.19 -5.00
N MET A 74 3.03 -3.17 -4.61
CA MET A 74 3.52 -4.38 -3.95
C MET A 74 2.72 -5.63 -4.34
N ARG A 75 3.32 -6.80 -4.11
CA ARG A 75 2.66 -8.10 -4.27
C ARG A 75 2.02 -8.52 -2.96
N VAL A 76 0.74 -8.84 -2.99
CA VAL A 76 -0.05 -9.29 -1.83
C VAL A 76 0.56 -10.56 -1.25
N GLY A 77 0.77 -10.58 0.08
CA GLY A 77 1.34 -11.72 0.81
C GLY A 77 2.85 -11.91 0.66
N HIS A 78 3.55 -10.97 0.03
CA HIS A 78 5.02 -11.00 -0.10
C HIS A 78 5.65 -9.88 0.72
N LYS A 79 6.55 -10.23 1.65
CA LYS A 79 7.34 -9.23 2.37
C LYS A 79 8.20 -8.44 1.38
N ALA A 80 8.15 -7.11 1.46
CA ALA A 80 9.19 -6.27 0.90
C ALA A 80 10.52 -6.65 1.58
N ALA A 81 11.57 -6.89 0.79
CA ALA A 81 12.83 -7.47 1.27
C ALA A 81 13.68 -6.52 2.15
N PHE A 82 13.13 -5.43 2.67
CA PHE A 82 13.87 -4.47 3.48
C PHE A 82 13.38 -4.49 4.94
N GLN A 83 14.30 -4.93 5.81
CA GLN A 83 14.28 -5.00 7.26
C GLN A 83 13.67 -6.25 7.93
N ALA A 84 14.60 -7.17 8.19
CA ALA A 84 14.66 -7.95 9.41
C ALA A 84 14.58 -7.05 10.65
N MET A 85 13.45 -7.08 11.34
CA MET A 85 13.35 -7.05 12.79
C MET A 85 12.01 -7.65 13.18
N GLU A 86 12.00 -8.23 14.36
CA GLU A 86 11.26 -9.44 14.67
C GLU A 86 9.78 -9.22 14.98
N HIS A 87 9.06 -10.34 14.84
CA HIS A 87 7.78 -10.68 15.43
C HIS A 87 6.50 -10.19 14.74
N GLU A 88 5.82 -11.21 14.19
CA GLU A 88 4.39 -11.32 13.97
C GLU A 88 3.82 -10.63 12.72
N LEU A 89 3.54 -11.51 11.74
CA LEU A 89 2.36 -11.51 10.87
C LEU A 89 1.32 -10.50 11.36
N CYS A 90 0.86 -9.63 10.45
CA CYS A 90 -0.29 -8.72 10.58
C CYS A 90 -1.12 -9.10 11.80
N PRO A 91 -1.20 -8.28 12.87
CA PRO A 91 -1.84 -8.69 14.10
C PRO A 91 -3.27 -9.09 13.77
N LEU A 92 -3.49 -10.40 13.64
CA LEU A 92 -4.78 -11.02 13.67
C LEU A 92 -5.25 -10.66 15.07
N LYS A 93 -6.07 -9.61 15.16
CA LYS A 93 -6.87 -9.37 16.34
C LYS A 93 -7.80 -10.59 16.40
N LEU A 94 -7.34 -11.62 17.10
CA LEU A 94 -8.17 -12.73 17.52
C LEU A 94 -9.26 -12.09 18.39
N ASP A 95 -10.46 -11.98 17.84
CA ASP A 95 -11.64 -11.67 18.64
C ASP A 95 -11.73 -12.74 19.74
N PRO A 96 -11.73 -12.36 21.03
CA PRO A 96 -11.91 -13.33 22.09
C PRO A 96 -13.33 -13.90 22.02
N LEU A 97 -13.41 -15.24 22.03
CA LEU A 97 -14.65 -16.03 22.17
C LEU A 97 -15.44 -15.66 23.43
#